data_AF-A0A4Q9PHW5-F1
#
_entry.id   AF-A0A4Q9PHW5-F1
#
_cell.length_a   1.000
_cell.length_b   1.000
_cell.length_c   1.000
_cell.angle_alpha   90.00
_cell.angle_beta   90.00
_cell.angle_gamma   90.00
#
_symmetry.space_group_name_H-M   'P 1'
#
loop_
_entity.id
_entity.type
_entity.pdbx_description
1 polymer ?
#
loop_
_entity_poly.entity_id
_entity_poly.type
_entity_poly.pdbx_seq_one_letter_code
_entity_poly.pdbx_strand_id
1 'polypeptide(L)'
;MDYVIQTLHIACALSQSANIPGLDAVVKAGLKLAEMVQETREVQDQCSLLAERAAKYSAAVYCQLTSGTFTLDGVTATRYIDDLIHTLSAIEALMIRRKNAGFVRAFWYRTKAAKEVKTLNGQLDDAFRVFDIQSSIHANQQILTLLQCTEHLLQHAENAEHTQAALLYGNRRIHAGVKEILQRVRVDATHDGTLRLYGREDLELVEELETENTGVMPGEQPVTRFRARICETGREVTVRRFPRPGRKFRDAIDTVKKIWHPNVVHAIGYSREDPEIAFIVNSGVYTHTFNELGKTFHGIDKLLWTVNSTKQILAGLMYLKSVYEELEWPPDEDTQFIQAEKQVVVGADGRVLLDVSCYDLKQLPNTVSHDEGSFTKLEKLSKVHNSLSVIDHPMYNVYRIL
;
A
#
# COMPACT_ATOMS: atom_id res chain seq x y z
N MET A 1 -9.55 -3.52 28.61
CA MET A 1 -9.07 -4.57 29.54
C MET A 1 -9.03 -5.95 28.89
N ASP A 2 -10.06 -6.35 28.14
CA ASP A 2 -10.11 -7.67 27.49
C ASP A 2 -8.87 -7.98 26.60
N TYR A 3 -8.39 -6.99 25.84
CA TYR A 3 -7.15 -7.11 25.06
C TYR A 3 -5.88 -7.34 25.91
N VAL A 4 -5.79 -6.69 27.09
CA VAL A 4 -4.64 -6.83 28.00
C VAL A 4 -4.63 -8.20 28.65
N ILE A 5 -5.81 -8.71 29.03
CA ILE A 5 -6.01 -10.06 29.57
C ILE A 5 -5.62 -11.12 28.52
N GLN A 6 -6.10 -10.98 27.27
CA GLN A 6 -5.72 -11.88 26.18
C GLN A 6 -4.21 -11.87 25.92
N THR A 7 -3.60 -10.69 25.90
CA THR A 7 -2.14 -10.55 25.71
C THR A 7 -1.37 -11.25 26.83
N LEU A 8 -1.80 -11.07 28.08
CA LEU A 8 -1.17 -11.69 29.25
C LEU A 8 -1.40 -13.21 29.32
N HIS A 9 -2.54 -13.73 28.84
CA HIS A 9 -2.75 -15.17 28.70
C HIS A 9 -1.78 -15.80 27.70
N ILE A 10 -1.62 -15.16 26.53
CA ILE A 10 -0.66 -15.60 25.50
C ILE A 10 0.76 -15.53 26.08
N ALA A 11 1.09 -14.44 26.77
CA ALA A 11 2.38 -14.26 27.42
C ALA A 11 2.65 -15.31 28.50
N CYS A 12 1.66 -15.72 29.30
CA CYS A 12 1.78 -16.79 30.29
C CYS A 12 2.01 -18.16 29.66
N ALA A 13 1.41 -18.42 28.50
CA ALA A 13 1.63 -19.68 27.77
C ALA A 13 3.05 -19.76 27.19
N LEU A 14 3.59 -18.61 26.79
CA LEU A 14 4.89 -18.51 26.12
C LEU A 14 6.05 -18.23 27.08
N SER A 15 5.81 -17.65 28.25
CA SER A 15 6.83 -17.35 29.28
C SER A 15 7.58 -18.58 29.77
N GLN A 16 6.93 -19.75 29.74
CA GLN A 16 7.55 -21.04 30.11
C GLN A 16 8.63 -21.48 29.12
N SER A 17 8.57 -20.98 27.88
CA SER A 17 9.54 -21.28 26.82
C SER A 17 10.64 -20.23 26.67
N ALA A 18 10.41 -19.02 27.18
CA ALA A 18 11.41 -17.96 27.22
C ALA A 18 12.32 -18.21 28.44
N ASN A 19 13.58 -18.60 28.21
CA ASN A 19 14.60 -18.83 29.24
C ASN A 19 15.01 -17.54 29.98
N ILE A 20 14.06 -16.80 30.55
CA ILE A 20 14.24 -15.52 31.23
C ILE A 20 13.75 -15.69 32.68
N PRO A 21 14.67 -15.72 33.67
CA PRO A 21 14.31 -15.89 35.07
C PRO A 21 13.32 -14.82 35.55
N GLY A 22 12.27 -15.23 36.27
CA GLY A 22 11.29 -14.32 36.87
C GLY A 22 10.24 -13.74 35.91
N LEU A 23 10.42 -13.83 34.58
CA LEU A 23 9.46 -13.30 33.61
C LEU A 23 8.07 -13.92 33.74
N ASP A 24 8.01 -15.23 33.97
CA ASP A 24 6.75 -15.95 34.21
C ASP A 24 5.98 -15.39 35.43
N ALA A 25 6.70 -15.00 36.49
CA ALA A 25 6.08 -14.42 37.68
C ALA A 25 5.51 -13.02 37.42
N VAL A 26 6.22 -12.19 36.64
CA VAL A 26 5.76 -10.85 36.21
C VAL A 26 4.46 -10.96 35.42
N VAL A 27 4.42 -11.84 34.42
CA VAL A 27 3.26 -12.00 33.54
C VAL A 27 2.06 -12.57 34.31
N LYS A 28 2.27 -13.55 35.19
CA LYS A 28 1.22 -14.11 36.05
C LYS A 28 0.64 -13.09 37.03
N ALA A 29 1.50 -12.28 37.66
CA ALA A 29 1.05 -11.21 38.55
C ALA A 29 0.25 -10.15 37.78
N GLY A 30 0.71 -9.76 36.59
CA GLY A 30 -0.01 -8.85 35.69
C GLY A 30 -1.37 -9.39 35.27
N LEU A 31 -1.46 -10.68 34.91
CA LEU A 31 -2.71 -11.33 34.51
C LEU A 31 -3.72 -11.31 35.65
N LYS A 32 -3.29 -11.69 36.85
CA LYS A 32 -4.13 -11.71 38.05
C LYS A 32 -4.64 -10.32 38.42
N LEU A 33 -3.82 -9.28 38.28
CA LEU A 33 -4.25 -7.89 38.43
C LEU A 33 -5.31 -7.49 37.40
N ALA A 34 -5.13 -7.90 36.14
CA ALA A 34 -6.08 -7.61 35.07
C ALA A 34 -7.44 -8.29 35.29
N GLU A 35 -7.44 -9.55 35.73
CA GLU A 35 -8.63 -10.31 36.11
C GLU A 35 -9.36 -9.67 37.30
N MET A 36 -8.63 -9.30 38.36
CA MET A 36 -9.22 -8.62 39.52
C MET A 36 -9.86 -7.28 39.14
N VAL A 37 -9.26 -6.52 38.23
CA VAL A 37 -9.86 -5.27 37.71
C VAL A 37 -11.13 -5.54 36.92
N GLN A 38 -11.17 -6.62 36.13
CA GLN A 38 -12.35 -7.02 35.36
C GLN A 38 -13.50 -7.46 36.28
N GLU A 39 -13.20 -8.14 37.39
CA GLU A 39 -14.19 -8.53 38.41
C GLU A 39 -14.78 -7.33 39.17
N THR A 40 -13.99 -6.27 39.39
CA THR A 40 -14.40 -5.09 40.17
C THR A 40 -15.01 -3.95 39.34
N ARG A 41 -15.48 -4.25 38.12
CA ARG A 41 -15.87 -3.28 37.06
C ARG A 41 -16.86 -2.18 37.48
N GLU A 42 -17.61 -2.38 38.56
CA GLU A 42 -18.62 -1.45 39.07
C GLU A 42 -18.05 -0.31 39.94
N VAL A 43 -16.79 -0.39 40.38
CA VAL A 43 -16.17 0.66 41.23
C VAL A 43 -14.86 1.14 40.58
N GLN A 44 -14.95 2.20 39.77
CA GLN A 44 -13.78 2.91 39.27
C GLN A 44 -13.12 3.69 40.42
N ASP A 45 -11.99 3.19 40.89
CA ASP A 45 -11.21 3.82 41.94
C ASP A 45 -9.72 3.80 41.62
N GLN A 46 -8.94 4.57 42.37
CA GLN A 46 -7.50 4.75 42.15
C GLN A 46 -6.68 3.45 42.26
N CYS A 47 -7.17 2.45 42.99
CA CYS A 47 -6.52 1.15 43.12
C CYS A 47 -6.76 0.30 41.87
N SER A 48 -7.99 0.30 41.35
CA SER A 48 -8.32 -0.38 40.09
C SER A 48 -7.53 0.21 38.91
N LEU A 49 -7.34 1.54 38.88
CA LEU A 49 -6.50 2.22 37.89
C LEU A 49 -5.02 1.85 38.01
N LEU A 50 -4.50 1.73 39.24
CA LEU A 50 -3.13 1.30 39.49
C LEU A 50 -2.91 -0.16 39.05
N ALA A 51 -3.85 -1.05 39.37
CA ALA A 51 -3.82 -2.45 38.95
C ALA A 51 -3.92 -2.61 37.42
N GLU A 52 -4.76 -1.82 36.75
CA GLU A 52 -4.83 -1.78 35.29
C GLU A 52 -3.49 -1.32 34.67
N ARG A 53 -2.88 -0.26 35.22
CA ARG A 53 -1.58 0.23 34.75
C ARG A 53 -0.49 -0.82 34.95
N ALA A 54 -0.46 -1.46 36.11
CA ALA A 54 0.47 -2.54 36.42
C ALA A 54 0.33 -3.73 35.45
N ALA A 55 -0.89 -4.12 35.10
CA ALA A 55 -1.14 -5.16 34.10
C ALA A 55 -0.61 -4.77 32.70
N LYS A 56 -0.84 -3.52 32.28
CA LYS A 56 -0.32 -3.00 31.00
C LYS A 56 1.20 -2.98 30.95
N TYR A 57 1.85 -2.55 32.04
CA TYR A 57 3.32 -2.53 32.12
C TYR A 57 3.90 -3.95 32.10
N SER A 58 3.26 -4.90 32.77
CA SER A 58 3.66 -6.31 32.74
C SER A 58 3.65 -6.89 31.32
N ALA A 59 2.62 -6.57 30.53
CA ALA A 59 2.54 -6.96 29.13
C ALA A 59 3.64 -6.29 28.26
N ALA A 60 3.91 -5.01 28.50
CA ALA A 60 4.96 -4.28 27.77
C ALA A 60 6.37 -4.84 28.05
N VAL A 61 6.67 -5.13 29.33
CA VAL A 61 7.94 -5.75 29.74
C VAL A 61 8.12 -7.13 29.11
N TYR A 62 7.05 -7.94 29.05
CA TYR A 62 7.07 -9.22 28.34
C TYR A 62 7.42 -9.06 26.85
N CYS A 63 6.79 -8.12 26.15
CA CYS A 63 7.09 -7.86 24.75
C CYS A 63 8.54 -7.41 24.54
N GLN A 64 9.07 -6.54 25.41
CA GLN A 64 10.44 -6.04 25.31
C GLN A 64 11.50 -7.13 25.56
N LEU A 65 11.25 -8.00 26.55
CA LEU A 65 12.18 -9.07 26.91
C LEU A 65 12.17 -10.22 25.90
N THR A 66 11.02 -10.53 25.29
CA THR A 66 10.91 -11.58 24.26
C THR A 66 11.37 -11.12 22.88
N SER A 67 11.36 -9.82 22.58
CA SER A 67 11.83 -9.28 21.30
C SER A 67 13.36 -9.22 21.18
N GLY A 68 14.11 -9.63 22.21
CA GLY A 68 15.58 -9.61 22.22
C GLY A 68 16.19 -8.19 22.24
N THR A 69 15.37 -7.16 22.44
CA THR A 69 15.76 -5.74 22.47
C THR A 69 16.38 -5.29 23.80
N PHE A 70 16.48 -6.20 24.77
CA PHE A 70 16.94 -5.90 26.13
C PHE A 70 18.24 -6.66 26.44
N THR A 71 19.36 -5.95 26.44
CA THR A 71 20.69 -6.49 26.77
C THR A 71 21.20 -5.88 28.07
N LEU A 72 20.66 -6.37 29.18
CA LEU A 72 21.30 -6.20 30.48
C LEU A 72 22.13 -7.46 30.80
N ASP A 73 23.21 -7.27 31.54
CA ASP A 73 23.88 -8.40 32.19
C ASP A 73 22.85 -9.17 33.03
N GLY A 74 22.92 -10.50 32.97
CA GLY A 74 21.89 -11.37 33.55
C GLY A 74 21.58 -11.05 35.02
N VAL A 75 22.55 -10.53 35.77
CA VAL A 75 22.43 -10.16 37.20
C VAL A 75 21.62 -8.88 37.43
N THR A 76 21.80 -7.85 36.59
CA THR A 76 21.06 -6.58 36.78
C THR A 76 19.65 -6.70 36.20
N ALA A 77 19.46 -7.47 35.12
CA ALA A 77 18.15 -7.82 34.59
C ALA A 77 17.28 -8.56 35.63
N THR A 78 17.85 -9.55 36.34
CA THR A 78 17.13 -10.27 37.39
C THR A 78 16.71 -9.35 38.54
N ARG A 79 17.57 -8.41 38.96
CA ARG A 79 17.23 -7.48 40.05
C ARG A 79 16.04 -6.58 39.69
N TYR A 80 16.01 -6.05 38.47
CA TYR A 80 14.89 -5.20 38.03
C TYR A 80 13.59 -6.00 37.85
N ILE A 81 13.69 -7.25 37.41
CA ILE A 81 12.55 -8.17 37.35
C ILE A 81 12.04 -8.46 38.77
N ASP A 82 12.92 -8.69 39.73
CA ASP A 82 12.57 -8.93 41.14
C ASP A 82 11.90 -7.69 41.77
N ASP A 83 12.43 -6.49 41.52
CA ASP A 83 11.83 -5.23 41.98
C ASP A 83 10.41 -5.05 41.40
N LEU A 84 10.23 -5.34 40.11
CA LEU A 84 8.93 -5.30 39.45
C LEU A 84 7.97 -6.33 40.04
N ILE A 85 8.40 -7.58 40.25
CA ILE A 85 7.60 -8.63 40.89
C ILE A 85 7.15 -8.19 42.28
N HIS A 86 8.05 -7.60 43.07
CA HIS A 86 7.73 -7.11 44.40
C HIS A 86 6.67 -6.01 44.36
N THR A 87 6.80 -5.04 43.45
CA THR A 87 5.80 -3.97 43.27
C THR A 87 4.46 -4.53 42.81
N LEU A 88 4.43 -5.46 41.84
CA LEU A 88 3.21 -6.11 41.37
C LEU A 88 2.51 -6.90 42.50
N SER A 89 3.28 -7.64 43.29
CA SER A 89 2.76 -8.41 44.43
C SER A 89 2.19 -7.49 45.52
N ALA A 90 2.80 -6.33 45.76
CA ALA A 90 2.29 -5.33 46.69
C ALA A 90 0.96 -4.71 46.22
N ILE A 91 0.83 -4.43 44.92
CA ILE A 91 -0.42 -3.97 44.31
C ILE A 91 -1.51 -5.06 44.41
N GLU A 92 -1.14 -6.32 44.18
CA GLU A 92 -2.05 -7.46 44.32
C GLU A 92 -2.56 -7.60 45.76
N ALA A 93 -1.66 -7.54 46.75
CA ALA A 93 -2.04 -7.59 48.16
C ALA A 93 -2.97 -6.43 48.55
N LEU A 94 -2.77 -5.24 47.96
CA LEU A 94 -3.65 -4.08 48.17
C LEU A 94 -5.05 -4.35 47.59
N MET A 95 -5.13 -4.90 46.37
CA MET A 95 -6.38 -5.30 45.72
C MET A 95 -7.15 -6.35 46.54
N ILE A 96 -6.47 -7.38 47.03
CA ILE A 96 -7.07 -8.44 47.86
C ILE A 96 -7.60 -7.88 49.18
N ARG A 97 -6.80 -7.06 49.88
CA ARG A 97 -7.22 -6.40 51.13
C ARG A 97 -8.46 -5.54 50.93
N ARG A 98 -8.55 -4.88 49.78
CA ARG A 98 -9.71 -4.07 49.42
C ARG A 98 -10.95 -4.92 49.14
N LYS A 99 -10.81 -5.99 48.35
CA LYS A 99 -11.90 -6.93 48.05
C LYS A 99 -12.52 -7.51 49.33
N ASN A 100 -11.69 -7.72 50.35
CA ASN A 100 -12.11 -8.27 51.65
C ASN A 100 -12.49 -7.22 52.71
N ALA A 101 -12.34 -5.91 52.43
CA ALA A 101 -12.67 -4.86 53.39
C ALA A 101 -14.16 -4.47 53.28
N GLY A 102 -14.92 -4.71 54.35
CA GLY A 102 -16.31 -4.27 54.43
C GLY A 102 -16.48 -2.75 54.27
N PHE A 103 -17.67 -2.33 53.81
CA PHE A 103 -18.01 -0.96 53.38
C PHE A 103 -17.62 0.14 54.39
N VAL A 104 -17.68 -0.15 55.70
CA VAL A 104 -17.37 0.78 56.79
C VAL A 104 -15.85 0.98 56.99
N ARG A 105 -15.02 -0.05 56.77
CA ARG A 105 -13.54 0.09 56.81
C ARG A 105 -13.01 0.76 55.55
N ALA A 106 -13.63 0.51 54.39
CA ALA A 106 -13.21 1.10 53.11
C ALA A 106 -13.28 2.64 53.12
N PHE A 107 -14.21 3.22 53.88
CA PHE A 107 -14.35 4.67 54.01
C PHE A 107 -13.30 5.30 54.96
N TRP A 108 -13.00 4.65 56.09
CA TRP A 108 -12.05 5.17 57.10
C TRP A 108 -10.57 5.05 56.69
N TYR A 109 -10.23 4.09 55.82
CA TYR A 109 -8.85 3.89 55.35
C TYR A 109 -8.49 4.67 54.06
N ARG A 110 -9.38 5.52 53.53
CA ARG A 110 -9.18 6.23 52.25
C ARG A 110 -7.89 7.06 52.19
N THR A 111 -7.52 7.76 53.26
CA THR A 111 -6.31 8.61 53.28
C THR A 111 -5.03 7.78 53.32
N LYS A 112 -5.02 6.68 54.09
CA LYS A 112 -3.89 5.73 54.14
C LYS A 112 -3.75 4.98 52.82
N ALA A 113 -4.87 4.50 52.26
CA ALA A 113 -4.91 3.81 50.97
C ALA A 113 -4.49 4.73 49.81
N ALA A 114 -4.91 6.01 49.82
CA ALA A 114 -4.48 6.98 48.80
C ALA A 114 -2.97 7.24 48.85
N LYS A 115 -2.38 7.31 50.06
CA LYS A 115 -0.93 7.43 50.22
C LYS A 115 -0.21 6.19 49.71
N GLU A 116 -0.71 5.00 50.05
CA GLU A 116 -0.14 3.72 49.62
C GLU A 116 -0.24 3.54 48.09
N VAL A 117 -1.37 3.89 47.47
CA VAL A 117 -1.54 3.92 46.01
C VAL A 117 -0.57 4.89 45.34
N LYS A 118 -0.37 6.08 45.91
CA LYS A 118 0.59 7.07 45.38
C LYS A 118 2.03 6.54 45.46
N THR A 119 2.40 5.90 46.57
CA THR A 119 3.72 5.28 46.74
C THR A 119 3.93 4.13 45.76
N LEU A 120 2.97 3.22 45.63
CA LEU A 120 3.06 2.09 44.71
C LEU A 120 3.06 2.53 43.24
N ASN A 121 2.33 3.59 42.89
CA ASN A 121 2.40 4.15 41.55
C ASN A 121 3.80 4.71 41.24
N GLY A 122 4.43 5.40 42.21
CA GLY A 122 5.81 5.88 42.06
C GLY A 122 6.80 4.73 41.86
N GLN A 123 6.70 3.68 42.68
CA GLN A 123 7.54 2.49 42.56
C GLN A 123 7.36 1.76 41.22
N LEU A 124 6.12 1.69 40.72
CA LEU A 124 5.81 1.09 39.43
C LEU A 124 6.39 1.90 38.27
N ASP A 125 6.29 3.23 38.32
CA ASP A 125 6.86 4.12 37.30
C ASP A 125 8.40 4.09 37.33
N ASP A 126 9.02 4.06 38.52
CA ASP A 126 10.48 3.94 38.67
C ASP A 126 11.00 2.61 38.13
N ALA A 127 10.33 1.50 38.44
CA ALA A 127 10.66 0.17 37.91
C ALA A 127 10.55 0.15 36.38
N PHE A 128 9.47 0.71 35.82
CA PHE A 128 9.25 0.74 34.37
C PHE A 128 10.23 1.65 33.62
N ARG A 129 10.61 2.80 34.20
CA ARG A 129 11.55 3.76 33.61
C ARG A 129 12.92 3.14 33.30
N VAL A 130 13.35 2.18 34.09
CA VAL A 130 14.59 1.43 33.84
C VAL A 130 14.50 0.63 32.53
N PHE A 131 13.36 -0.02 32.27
CA PHE A 131 13.13 -0.78 31.04
C PHE A 131 13.03 0.12 29.79
N ASP A 132 12.41 1.30 29.93
CA ASP A 132 12.24 2.29 28.86
C ASP A 132 13.58 2.98 28.47
N ILE A 133 14.39 3.36 29.46
CA ILE A 133 15.71 3.97 29.24
C ILE A 133 16.67 2.99 28.55
N GLN A 134 16.68 1.73 28.96
CA GLN A 134 17.58 0.72 28.38
C GLN A 134 17.22 0.37 26.94
N SER A 135 15.92 0.30 26.62
CA SER A 135 15.45 0.10 25.24
C SER A 135 15.92 1.23 24.31
N SER A 136 15.94 2.47 24.80
CA SER A 136 16.43 3.63 24.06
C SER A 136 17.96 3.65 23.90
N ILE A 137 18.70 3.19 24.91
CA ILE A 137 20.17 3.08 24.86
C ILE A 137 20.60 2.01 23.85
N HIS A 138 19.93 0.86 23.82
CA HIS A 138 20.23 -0.23 22.90
C HIS A 138 19.99 0.16 21.44
N ALA A 139 18.88 0.87 21.15
CA ALA A 139 18.62 1.41 19.82
C ALA A 139 19.73 2.36 19.33
N ASN A 140 20.24 3.22 20.22
CA ASN A 140 21.34 4.12 19.91
C ASN A 140 22.69 3.39 19.71
N GLN A 141 22.97 2.33 20.48
CA GLN A 141 24.19 1.54 20.33
C GLN A 141 24.22 0.73 19.02
N GLN A 142 23.07 0.23 18.55
CA GLN A 142 22.99 -0.44 17.25
C GLN A 142 23.26 0.51 16.07
N ILE A 143 22.79 1.76 16.17
CA ILE A 143 23.06 2.80 15.17
C ILE A 143 24.55 3.15 15.11
N LEU A 144 25.22 3.28 16.25
CA LEU A 144 26.65 3.56 16.31
C LEU A 144 27.50 2.39 15.77
N THR A 145 27.08 1.15 16.04
CA THR A 145 27.76 -0.05 15.53
C THR A 145 27.60 -0.18 14.01
N LEU A 146 26.44 0.19 13.46
CA LEU A 146 26.20 0.23 12.01
C LEU A 146 27.07 1.27 11.31
N LEU A 147 27.27 2.44 11.93
CA LEU A 147 28.12 3.51 11.42
C LEU A 147 29.61 3.10 11.40
N GLN A 148 30.10 2.44 12.46
CA GLN A 148 31.46 1.91 12.50
C GLN A 148 31.70 0.77 11.50
N CYS A 149 30.67 -0.06 11.26
CA CYS A 149 30.76 -1.15 10.29
C CYS A 149 30.81 -0.61 8.84
N THR A 150 30.12 0.49 8.54
CA THR A 150 30.16 1.14 7.22
C THR A 150 31.51 1.80 6.93
N GLU A 151 32.15 2.40 7.94
CA GLU A 151 33.48 3.00 7.83
C GLU A 151 34.58 1.95 7.59
N HIS A 152 34.51 0.82 8.29
CA HIS A 152 35.46 -0.29 8.14
C HIS A 152 35.30 -1.03 6.79
N LEU A 153 34.08 -1.16 6.26
CA LEU A 153 33.83 -1.78 4.95
C LEU A 153 34.33 -0.92 3.77
N LEU A 154 34.35 0.41 3.92
CA LEU A 154 34.94 1.32 2.94
C LEU A 154 36.48 1.18 2.87
N GLN A 155 37.15 0.98 4.01
CA GLN A 155 38.61 0.77 4.07
C GLN A 155 39.05 -0.61 3.58
N HIS A 156 38.22 -1.65 3.75
CA HIS A 156 38.52 -3.01 3.24
C HIS A 156 38.28 -3.16 1.72
N ALA A 157 37.52 -2.27 1.10
CA ALA A 157 37.28 -2.28 -0.34
C ALA A 157 38.52 -1.91 -1.18
N GLU A 158 39.48 -1.13 -0.62
CA GLU A 158 40.71 -0.73 -1.32
C GLU A 158 41.81 -1.80 -1.34
N ASN A 159 41.84 -2.73 -0.36
CA ASN A 159 42.97 -3.68 -0.22
C ASN A 159 42.71 -5.10 -0.76
N ALA A 160 41.47 -5.43 -1.13
CA ALA A 160 41.06 -6.79 -1.51
C ALA A 160 41.14 -7.10 -3.02
N GLU A 161 41.82 -6.25 -3.81
CA GLU A 161 42.02 -6.45 -5.25
C GLU A 161 43.02 -7.59 -5.55
N HIS A 162 43.85 -8.03 -4.60
CA HIS A 162 45.09 -8.67 -5.03
C HIS A 162 45.16 -10.18 -5.27
N THR A 163 44.46 -11.13 -4.63
CA THR A 163 44.75 -12.54 -5.03
C THR A 163 43.83 -13.64 -4.48
N GLN A 164 43.29 -14.43 -5.41
CA GLN A 164 43.31 -15.90 -5.37
C GLN A 164 42.26 -16.69 -4.57
N ALA A 165 41.44 -16.07 -3.70
CA ALA A 165 40.11 -16.64 -3.38
C ALA A 165 39.08 -16.44 -4.54
N ALA A 166 39.51 -15.68 -5.55
CA ALA A 166 38.80 -15.22 -6.73
C ALA A 166 38.39 -16.32 -7.74
N LEU A 167 38.94 -17.54 -7.68
CA LEU A 167 38.68 -18.54 -8.72
C LEU A 167 37.44 -19.41 -8.47
N LEU A 168 37.12 -19.76 -7.21
CA LEU A 168 36.02 -20.68 -6.90
C LEU A 168 34.69 -19.98 -6.56
N TYR A 169 34.75 -18.80 -5.92
CA TYR A 169 33.58 -17.91 -5.82
C TYR A 169 33.26 -17.22 -7.16
N GLY A 170 34.26 -17.13 -8.06
CA GLY A 170 34.13 -16.58 -9.40
C GLY A 170 33.08 -17.30 -10.23
N ASN A 171 33.00 -18.63 -10.22
CA ASN A 171 32.11 -19.34 -11.14
C ASN A 171 30.60 -19.19 -10.80
N ARG A 172 30.24 -19.11 -9.50
CA ARG A 172 28.85 -18.86 -9.07
C ARG A 172 28.46 -17.38 -9.15
N ARG A 173 29.41 -16.47 -8.91
CA ARG A 173 29.22 -15.03 -9.02
C ARG A 173 29.30 -14.52 -10.47
N ILE A 174 29.96 -15.24 -11.38
CA ILE A 174 29.86 -15.04 -12.84
C ILE A 174 28.46 -15.45 -13.31
N HIS A 175 27.86 -16.53 -12.78
CA HIS A 175 26.52 -16.92 -13.21
C HIS A 175 25.42 -15.94 -12.73
N ALA A 176 25.55 -15.44 -11.49
CA ALA A 176 24.66 -14.40 -10.94
C ALA A 176 24.97 -13.01 -11.53
N GLY A 177 26.25 -12.69 -11.71
CA GLY A 177 26.74 -11.45 -12.32
C GLY A 177 26.46 -11.38 -13.82
N VAL A 178 26.46 -12.48 -14.57
CA VAL A 178 26.00 -12.52 -15.97
C VAL A 178 24.50 -12.32 -16.03
N LYS A 179 23.72 -12.80 -15.04
CA LYS A 179 22.27 -12.55 -14.95
C LYS A 179 21.97 -11.09 -14.57
N GLU A 180 22.76 -10.51 -13.68
CA GLU A 180 22.67 -9.11 -13.26
C GLU A 180 23.24 -8.14 -14.30
N ILE A 181 24.29 -8.52 -15.03
CA ILE A 181 24.83 -7.79 -16.19
C ILE A 181 23.89 -7.96 -17.39
N LEU A 182 23.25 -9.13 -17.62
CA LEU A 182 22.16 -9.26 -18.60
C LEU A 182 20.96 -8.39 -18.22
N GLN A 183 20.67 -8.22 -16.93
CA GLN A 183 19.64 -7.29 -16.45
C GLN A 183 20.06 -5.82 -16.61
N ARG A 184 21.30 -5.45 -16.24
CA ARG A 184 21.80 -4.06 -16.34
C ARG A 184 22.09 -3.64 -17.78
N VAL A 185 22.57 -4.55 -18.63
CA VAL A 185 22.70 -4.35 -20.09
C VAL A 185 21.33 -4.41 -20.79
N ARG A 186 20.35 -5.15 -20.23
CA ARG A 186 18.94 -5.02 -20.66
C ARG A 186 18.37 -3.66 -20.28
N VAL A 187 18.61 -3.11 -19.10
CA VAL A 187 17.92 -1.88 -18.63
C VAL A 187 18.11 -0.67 -19.56
N ASP A 188 19.28 -0.52 -20.19
CA ASP A 188 19.54 0.57 -21.16
C ASP A 188 19.03 0.26 -22.59
N ALA A 189 18.72 -1.01 -22.89
CA ALA A 189 18.17 -1.47 -24.19
C ALA A 189 16.71 -1.99 -24.09
N THR A 190 16.07 -1.88 -22.93
CA THR A 190 14.71 -2.37 -22.65
C THR A 190 13.73 -1.24 -22.38
N HIS A 191 14.14 0.01 -22.55
CA HIS A 191 13.25 1.15 -22.44
C HIS A 191 13.47 2.10 -23.62
N ASP A 192 12.36 2.53 -24.22
CA ASP A 192 12.33 3.63 -25.17
C ASP A 192 11.61 4.80 -24.48
N GLY A 193 12.40 5.69 -23.88
CA GLY A 193 11.90 6.75 -23.01
C GLY A 193 11.22 6.20 -21.77
N THR A 194 9.93 6.50 -21.60
CA THR A 194 9.09 6.02 -20.48
C THR A 194 8.45 4.66 -20.73
N LEU A 195 8.57 4.11 -21.94
CA LEU A 195 7.94 2.85 -22.35
C LEU A 195 8.93 1.68 -22.25
N ARG A 196 8.48 0.56 -21.68
CA ARG A 196 9.29 -0.67 -21.63
C ARG A 196 9.19 -1.47 -22.94
N LEU A 197 10.29 -2.04 -23.38
CA LEU A 197 10.37 -3.00 -24.47
C LEU A 197 10.17 -4.40 -23.89
N TYR A 198 9.14 -5.09 -24.36
CA TYR A 198 8.77 -6.44 -23.94
C TYR A 198 9.16 -7.47 -25.01
N GLY A 199 9.75 -8.57 -24.58
CA GLY A 199 9.82 -9.80 -25.37
C GLY A 199 8.52 -10.59 -25.31
N ARG A 200 8.37 -11.57 -26.21
CA ARG A 200 7.23 -12.51 -26.17
C ARG A 200 7.23 -13.31 -24.88
N GLU A 201 8.41 -13.67 -24.39
CA GLU A 201 8.63 -14.43 -23.16
C GLU A 201 8.25 -13.68 -21.88
N ASP A 202 8.12 -12.35 -21.97
CA ASP A 202 7.79 -11.51 -20.82
C ASP A 202 6.27 -11.45 -20.54
N LEU A 203 5.44 -11.99 -21.44
CA LEU A 203 3.99 -11.92 -21.38
C LEU A 203 3.35 -13.31 -21.53
N GLU A 204 2.46 -13.63 -20.61
CA GLU A 204 1.56 -14.79 -20.68
C GLU A 204 0.19 -14.32 -21.16
N LEU A 205 -0.22 -14.69 -22.37
CA LEU A 205 -1.55 -14.38 -22.89
C LEU A 205 -2.59 -15.30 -22.23
N VAL A 206 -3.60 -14.72 -21.60
CA VAL A 206 -4.61 -15.44 -20.81
C VAL A 206 -5.89 -15.63 -21.62
N GLU A 207 -6.42 -14.55 -22.20
CA GLU A 207 -7.73 -14.53 -22.85
C GLU A 207 -7.72 -13.57 -24.04
N GLU A 208 -8.35 -13.95 -25.15
CA GLU A 208 -8.57 -13.07 -26.29
C GLU A 208 -9.79 -12.18 -26.02
N LEU A 209 -9.60 -10.87 -26.13
CA LEU A 209 -10.63 -9.85 -25.99
C LEU A 209 -11.18 -9.48 -27.38
N GLU A 210 -12.34 -8.81 -27.42
CA GLU A 210 -12.95 -8.39 -28.67
C GLU A 210 -11.98 -7.62 -29.58
N THR A 211 -11.99 -7.98 -30.86
CA THR A 211 -11.08 -7.46 -31.87
C THR A 211 -11.34 -5.98 -32.13
N GLU A 212 -10.27 -5.21 -32.32
CA GLU A 212 -10.35 -3.78 -32.61
C GLU A 212 -10.97 -3.59 -34.01
N ASN A 213 -12.25 -3.18 -34.06
CA ASN A 213 -12.94 -2.88 -35.32
C ASN A 213 -12.54 -1.50 -35.86
N THR A 214 -11.25 -1.25 -36.03
CA THR A 214 -10.76 -0.05 -36.72
C THR A 214 -10.78 -0.34 -38.22
N GLY A 215 -11.87 0.10 -38.89
CA GLY A 215 -12.05 0.16 -40.34
C GLY A 215 -11.04 -0.66 -41.15
N VAL A 216 -11.22 -1.98 -41.19
CA VAL A 216 -10.29 -2.90 -41.85
C VAL A 216 -10.36 -2.64 -43.35
N MET A 217 -9.28 -2.12 -43.93
CA MET A 217 -9.14 -2.05 -45.38
C MET A 217 -9.16 -3.49 -45.93
N PRO A 218 -9.84 -3.75 -47.06
CA PRO A 218 -9.95 -5.10 -47.60
C PRO A 218 -8.57 -5.71 -47.84
N GLY A 219 -8.27 -6.80 -47.11
CA GLY A 219 -7.01 -7.54 -47.19
C GLY A 219 -6.04 -7.35 -46.02
N GLU A 220 -6.32 -6.47 -45.06
CA GLU A 220 -5.52 -6.34 -43.83
C GLU A 220 -6.12 -7.18 -42.70
N GLN A 221 -5.27 -7.86 -41.93
CA GLN A 221 -5.71 -8.56 -40.72
C GLN A 221 -5.98 -7.53 -39.59
N PRO A 222 -7.03 -7.75 -38.77
CA PRO A 222 -7.37 -6.81 -37.71
C PRO A 222 -6.39 -6.91 -36.52
N VAL A 223 -6.32 -5.84 -35.74
CA VAL A 223 -5.56 -5.82 -34.49
C VAL A 223 -6.34 -6.58 -33.43
N THR A 224 -5.73 -7.62 -32.86
CA THR A 224 -6.34 -8.47 -31.83
C THR A 224 -5.95 -8.00 -30.45
N ARG A 225 -6.82 -8.16 -29.46
CA ARG A 225 -6.59 -7.74 -28.08
C ARG A 225 -6.54 -8.97 -27.19
N PHE A 226 -5.65 -8.96 -26.22
CA PHE A 226 -5.52 -10.04 -25.25
C PHE A 226 -5.46 -9.46 -23.85
N ARG A 227 -6.15 -10.11 -22.92
CA ARG A 227 -5.79 -10.02 -21.50
C ARG A 227 -4.54 -10.87 -21.32
N ALA A 228 -3.51 -10.28 -20.73
CA ALA A 228 -2.23 -10.93 -20.50
C ALA A 228 -1.71 -10.65 -19.09
N ARG A 229 -0.69 -11.39 -18.69
CA ARG A 229 0.01 -11.22 -17.43
C ARG A 229 1.50 -11.03 -17.70
N ILE A 230 2.09 -10.01 -17.09
CA ILE A 230 3.55 -9.81 -17.13
C ILE A 230 4.19 -10.88 -16.25
N CYS A 231 5.00 -11.76 -16.84
CA CYS A 231 5.61 -12.90 -16.15
C CYS A 231 6.43 -12.50 -14.93
N GLU A 232 7.17 -11.38 -15.02
CA GLU A 232 8.04 -10.89 -13.94
C GLU A 232 7.27 -10.41 -12.70
N THR A 233 6.14 -9.73 -12.91
CA THR A 233 5.42 -9.03 -11.83
C THR A 233 4.11 -9.71 -11.45
N GLY A 234 3.63 -10.64 -12.28
CA GLY A 234 2.27 -11.18 -12.18
C GLY A 234 1.18 -10.15 -12.46
N ARG A 235 1.53 -8.92 -12.87
CA ARG A 235 0.58 -7.85 -13.13
C ARG A 235 -0.18 -8.13 -14.41
N GLU A 236 -1.50 -8.05 -14.33
CA GLU A 236 -2.36 -8.21 -15.48
C GLU A 236 -2.45 -6.91 -16.29
N VAL A 237 -2.47 -7.07 -17.61
CA VAL A 237 -2.35 -6.02 -18.61
C VAL A 237 -3.19 -6.35 -19.84
N THR A 238 -3.43 -5.34 -20.67
CA THR A 238 -4.07 -5.53 -21.98
C THR A 238 -3.04 -5.40 -23.09
N VAL A 239 -2.96 -6.38 -23.98
CA VAL A 239 -1.99 -6.44 -25.07
C VAL A 239 -2.70 -6.31 -26.39
N ARG A 240 -2.30 -5.32 -27.20
CA ARG A 240 -2.76 -5.12 -28.57
C ARG A 240 -1.76 -5.77 -29.51
N ARG A 241 -2.15 -6.85 -30.17
CA ARG A 241 -1.31 -7.59 -31.12
C ARG A 241 -1.59 -7.16 -32.55
N PHE A 242 -0.54 -6.71 -33.22
CA PHE A 242 -0.56 -6.34 -34.62
C PHE A 242 -0.13 -7.55 -35.47
N PRO A 243 -0.75 -7.74 -36.65
CA PRO A 243 -0.38 -8.85 -37.55
C PRO A 243 1.07 -8.81 -38.03
N ARG A 244 1.63 -7.60 -38.19
CA ARG A 244 3.00 -7.35 -38.66
C ARG A 244 3.56 -6.07 -38.04
N PRO A 245 4.89 -5.96 -37.86
CA PRO A 245 5.59 -4.73 -37.44
C PRO A 245 5.63 -3.68 -38.57
N GLY A 246 4.46 -3.30 -39.10
CA GLY A 246 4.30 -2.40 -40.24
C GLY A 246 4.12 -0.93 -39.83
N ARG A 247 3.71 -0.10 -40.79
CA ARG A 247 3.44 1.33 -40.58
C ARG A 247 2.41 1.57 -39.46
N LYS A 248 1.30 0.80 -39.45
CA LYS A 248 0.25 0.90 -38.42
C LYS A 248 0.77 0.71 -36.99
N PHE A 249 1.72 -0.21 -36.80
CA PHE A 249 2.32 -0.45 -35.49
C PHE A 249 3.19 0.73 -35.05
N ARG A 250 4.02 1.26 -35.95
CA ARG A 250 4.87 2.44 -35.67
C ARG A 250 4.04 3.69 -35.39
N ASP A 251 3.03 3.97 -36.20
CA ASP A 251 2.13 5.10 -36.00
C ASP A 251 1.39 5.00 -34.64
N ALA A 252 1.03 3.77 -34.24
CA ALA A 252 0.43 3.51 -32.93
C ALA A 252 1.42 3.72 -31.77
N ILE A 253 2.69 3.34 -31.91
CA ILE A 253 3.75 3.63 -30.92
C ILE A 253 3.94 5.14 -30.77
N ASP A 254 4.07 5.87 -31.87
CA ASP A 254 4.28 7.31 -31.85
C ASP A 254 3.10 8.05 -31.22
N THR A 255 1.89 7.51 -31.41
CA THR A 255 0.67 7.98 -30.76
C THR A 255 0.73 7.79 -29.25
N VAL A 256 1.00 6.56 -28.77
CA VAL A 256 1.00 6.30 -27.32
C VAL A 256 2.13 6.99 -26.59
N LYS A 257 3.27 7.28 -27.26
CA LYS A 257 4.38 8.07 -26.69
C LYS A 257 3.99 9.51 -26.37
N LYS A 258 3.03 10.09 -27.11
CA LYS A 258 2.57 11.48 -26.91
C LYS A 258 1.50 11.61 -25.83
N ILE A 259 0.91 10.48 -25.41
CA ILE A 259 -0.27 10.45 -24.55
C ILE A 259 0.13 10.14 -23.10
N TRP A 260 -0.11 11.11 -22.23
CA TRP A 260 0.12 11.00 -20.79
C TRP A 260 -0.97 11.76 -20.02
N HIS A 261 -2.08 11.07 -19.73
CA HIS A 261 -3.20 11.66 -19.00
C HIS A 261 -3.94 10.63 -18.13
N PRO A 262 -4.37 10.98 -16.91
CA PRO A 262 -5.01 10.05 -15.98
C PRO A 262 -6.40 9.52 -16.41
N ASN A 263 -7.02 10.13 -17.42
CA ASN A 263 -8.30 9.68 -18.02
C ASN A 263 -8.14 9.08 -19.42
N VAL A 264 -6.92 8.70 -19.78
CA VAL A 264 -6.61 8.07 -21.05
C VAL A 264 -5.81 6.80 -20.78
N VAL A 265 -6.12 5.72 -21.49
CA VAL A 265 -5.39 4.46 -21.37
C VAL A 265 -3.92 4.69 -21.66
N HIS A 266 -3.09 4.32 -20.69
CA HIS A 266 -1.66 4.52 -20.77
C HIS A 266 -0.95 3.24 -21.23
N ALA A 267 -0.17 3.35 -22.32
CA ALA A 267 0.73 2.29 -22.73
C ALA A 267 1.93 2.25 -21.77
N ILE A 268 2.25 1.07 -21.25
CA ILE A 268 3.42 0.86 -20.39
C ILE A 268 4.60 0.29 -21.17
N GLY A 269 4.38 -0.08 -22.42
CA GLY A 269 5.42 -0.59 -23.29
C GLY A 269 4.93 -1.20 -24.58
N TYR A 270 5.84 -1.76 -25.35
CA TYR A 270 5.55 -2.42 -26.63
C TYR A 270 6.60 -3.48 -26.93
N SER A 271 6.36 -4.30 -27.95
CA SER A 271 7.25 -5.37 -28.35
C SER A 271 8.59 -4.81 -28.81
N ARG A 272 9.70 -5.43 -28.38
CA ARG A 272 11.01 -5.26 -29.01
C ARG A 272 10.94 -5.50 -30.53
N GLU A 273 11.93 -5.00 -31.29
CA GLU A 273 12.02 -5.27 -32.72
C GLU A 273 12.07 -6.79 -32.97
N ASP A 274 10.93 -7.32 -33.44
CA ASP A 274 10.72 -8.72 -33.78
C ASP A 274 9.98 -8.76 -35.13
N PRO A 275 10.53 -9.44 -36.15
CA PRO A 275 9.92 -9.51 -37.48
C PRO A 275 8.59 -10.28 -37.50
N GLU A 276 8.31 -11.12 -36.51
CA GLU A 276 7.15 -12.00 -36.47
C GLU A 276 6.01 -11.48 -35.58
N ILE A 277 6.34 -10.72 -34.54
CA ILE A 277 5.37 -10.37 -33.49
C ILE A 277 5.50 -8.90 -33.11
N ALA A 278 4.43 -8.14 -33.34
CA ALA A 278 4.32 -6.74 -32.94
C ALA A 278 3.17 -6.57 -31.95
N PHE A 279 3.42 -5.94 -30.80
CA PHE A 279 2.35 -5.66 -29.84
C PHE A 279 2.61 -4.41 -28.99
N ILE A 280 1.54 -3.83 -28.45
CA ILE A 280 1.60 -2.73 -27.46
C ILE A 280 0.96 -3.22 -26.16
N VAL A 281 1.58 -2.91 -25.03
CA VAL A 281 1.14 -3.29 -23.68
C VAL A 281 0.55 -2.06 -22.98
N ASN A 282 -0.73 -2.16 -22.61
CA ASN A 282 -1.47 -1.13 -21.91
C ASN A 282 -1.61 -1.45 -20.41
N SER A 283 -1.56 -0.41 -19.58
CA SER A 283 -1.74 -0.52 -18.14
C SER A 283 -3.17 -0.93 -17.79
N GLY A 284 -3.29 -2.00 -17.00
CA GLY A 284 -4.52 -2.36 -16.29
C GLY A 284 -5.28 -3.53 -16.92
N VAL A 285 -6.17 -4.06 -16.09
CA VAL A 285 -7.18 -5.06 -16.45
C VAL A 285 -8.51 -4.35 -16.50
N TYR A 286 -9.12 -4.36 -17.65
CA TYR A 286 -10.49 -3.89 -17.81
C TYR A 286 -11.36 -5.10 -17.48
N THR A 287 -11.73 -5.21 -16.20
CA THR A 287 -12.47 -6.36 -15.66
C THR A 287 -13.96 -6.27 -15.92
N HIS A 288 -14.48 -5.05 -16.11
CA HIS A 288 -15.89 -4.78 -16.42
C HIS A 288 -15.99 -3.78 -17.56
N THR A 289 -16.96 -3.99 -18.44
CA THR A 289 -17.30 -2.98 -19.44
C THR A 289 -17.94 -1.76 -18.77
N PHE A 290 -17.92 -0.62 -19.47
CA PHE A 290 -18.52 0.61 -18.96
C PHE A 290 -20.01 0.40 -18.59
N ASN A 291 -20.78 -0.31 -19.43
CA ASN A 291 -22.19 -0.57 -19.18
C ASN A 291 -22.41 -1.64 -18.12
N GLU A 292 -21.57 -2.68 -18.04
CA GLU A 292 -21.66 -3.68 -16.96
C GLU A 292 -21.57 -3.02 -15.59
N LEU A 293 -20.60 -2.12 -15.42
CA LEU A 293 -20.45 -1.36 -14.18
C LEU A 293 -21.59 -0.33 -14.02
N GLY A 294 -22.03 0.32 -15.09
CA GLY A 294 -23.15 1.25 -15.04
C GLY A 294 -24.47 0.61 -14.59
N LYS A 295 -24.64 -0.69 -14.83
CA LYS A 295 -25.82 -1.47 -14.40
C LYS A 295 -25.83 -1.78 -12.91
N THR A 296 -24.69 -1.74 -12.21
CA THR A 296 -24.63 -2.00 -10.76
C THR A 296 -25.12 -0.82 -9.92
N PHE A 297 -25.22 0.38 -10.51
CA PHE A 297 -25.70 1.58 -9.82
C PHE A 297 -27.19 1.81 -10.05
N HIS A 298 -27.87 2.33 -9.03
CA HIS A 298 -29.31 2.62 -9.07
C HIS A 298 -29.63 3.99 -8.48
N GLY A 299 -30.78 4.55 -8.84
CA GLY A 299 -31.28 5.82 -8.27
C GLY A 299 -30.28 6.98 -8.39
N ILE A 300 -30.03 7.66 -7.27
CA ILE A 300 -29.12 8.83 -7.19
C ILE A 300 -27.66 8.42 -7.45
N ASP A 301 -27.24 7.23 -7.03
CA ASP A 301 -25.87 6.77 -7.24
C ASP A 301 -25.58 6.57 -8.73
N LYS A 302 -26.57 6.10 -9.50
CA LYS A 302 -26.47 6.01 -10.96
C LYS A 302 -26.29 7.39 -11.59
N LEU A 303 -27.02 8.40 -11.11
CA LEU A 303 -26.87 9.77 -11.59
C LEU A 303 -25.46 10.32 -11.30
N LEU A 304 -24.98 10.14 -10.07
CA LEU A 304 -23.65 10.59 -9.66
C LEU A 304 -22.55 9.89 -10.45
N TRP A 305 -22.67 8.58 -10.66
CA TRP A 305 -21.75 7.81 -11.48
C TRP A 305 -21.74 8.31 -12.93
N THR A 306 -22.90 8.57 -13.54
CA THR A 306 -22.99 9.10 -14.90
C THR A 306 -22.32 10.47 -15.02
N VAL A 307 -22.55 11.37 -14.06
CA VAL A 307 -21.92 12.71 -14.03
C VAL A 307 -20.40 12.59 -13.90
N ASN A 308 -19.91 11.78 -12.97
CA ASN A 308 -18.48 11.58 -12.75
C ASN A 308 -17.80 10.94 -13.96
N SER A 309 -18.41 9.91 -14.54
CA SER A 309 -17.93 9.24 -15.74
C SER A 309 -17.84 10.21 -16.92
N THR A 310 -18.88 11.03 -17.09
CA THR A 310 -18.91 12.05 -18.14
C THR A 310 -17.82 13.10 -17.95
N LYS A 311 -17.59 13.55 -16.71
CA LYS A 311 -16.50 14.48 -16.38
C LYS A 311 -15.12 13.91 -16.73
N GLN A 312 -14.90 12.63 -16.43
CA GLN A 312 -13.65 11.93 -16.72
C GLN A 312 -13.43 11.75 -18.23
N ILE A 313 -14.48 11.35 -18.97
CA ILE A 313 -14.47 11.29 -20.44
C ILE A 313 -14.14 12.66 -21.04
N LEU A 314 -14.82 13.72 -20.59
CA LEU A 314 -14.59 15.07 -21.09
C LEU A 314 -13.15 15.54 -20.81
N ALA A 315 -12.61 15.28 -19.62
CA ALA A 315 -11.22 15.60 -19.29
C ALA A 315 -10.23 14.90 -20.24
N GLY A 316 -10.46 13.62 -20.53
CA GLY A 316 -9.65 12.89 -21.51
C GLY A 316 -9.76 13.48 -22.93
N LEU A 317 -10.95 13.85 -23.38
CA LEU A 317 -11.16 14.43 -24.71
C LEU A 317 -10.53 15.83 -24.84
N MET A 318 -10.66 16.67 -23.81
CA MET A 318 -10.01 17.98 -23.77
C MET A 318 -8.49 17.85 -23.82
N TYR A 319 -7.94 16.85 -23.12
CA TYR A 319 -6.52 16.53 -23.23
C TYR A 319 -6.14 16.12 -24.65
N LEU A 320 -6.88 15.20 -25.28
CA LEU A 320 -6.61 14.79 -26.66
C LEU A 320 -6.66 15.97 -27.63
N LYS A 321 -7.63 16.90 -27.47
CA LYS A 321 -7.66 18.15 -28.25
C LYS A 321 -6.38 18.99 -28.07
N SER A 322 -5.84 19.04 -26.86
CA SER A 322 -4.62 19.81 -26.57
C SER A 322 -3.36 19.18 -27.16
N VAL A 323 -3.33 17.84 -27.30
CA VAL A 323 -2.19 17.10 -27.87
C VAL A 323 -2.24 17.09 -29.40
N TYR A 324 -3.44 17.07 -29.99
CA TYR A 324 -3.65 17.04 -31.43
C TYR A 324 -4.41 18.30 -31.87
N GLU A 325 -3.66 19.32 -32.29
CA GLU A 325 -4.24 20.61 -32.70
C GLU A 325 -5.26 20.44 -33.85
N GLU A 326 -5.00 19.50 -34.76
CA GLU A 326 -5.84 19.16 -35.92
C GLU A 326 -7.19 18.52 -35.56
N LEU A 327 -7.36 17.98 -34.34
CA LEU A 327 -8.62 17.35 -33.94
C LEU A 327 -9.69 18.41 -33.69
N GLU A 328 -10.66 18.59 -34.57
CA GLU A 328 -11.74 19.55 -34.30
C GLU A 328 -12.93 18.91 -33.56
N TRP A 329 -13.63 19.75 -32.79
CA TRP A 329 -14.96 19.40 -32.32
C TRP A 329 -15.91 19.48 -33.51
N PRO A 330 -16.73 18.44 -33.75
CA PRO A 330 -17.73 18.49 -34.80
C PRO A 330 -18.73 19.62 -34.52
N PRO A 331 -19.29 20.25 -35.56
CA PRO A 331 -20.33 21.27 -35.40
C PRO A 331 -21.54 20.69 -34.66
N ASP A 332 -22.34 21.53 -34.01
CA ASP A 332 -23.44 21.13 -33.11
C ASP A 332 -24.49 20.20 -33.75
N GLU A 333 -24.59 20.25 -35.08
CA GLU A 333 -25.50 19.47 -35.93
C GLU A 333 -24.96 18.06 -36.24
N ASP A 334 -23.63 17.87 -36.18
CA ASP A 334 -22.97 16.60 -36.44
C ASP A 334 -22.74 15.84 -35.13
N THR A 335 -23.41 14.70 -35.00
CA THR A 335 -23.29 13.85 -33.80
C THR A 335 -22.24 12.79 -34.02
N GLN A 336 -21.08 12.95 -33.39
CA GLN A 336 -20.02 11.95 -33.34
C GLN A 336 -20.13 11.19 -32.02
N PHE A 337 -20.41 9.90 -32.11
CA PHE A 337 -20.66 9.06 -30.95
C PHE A 337 -19.37 8.38 -30.46
N ILE A 338 -19.13 8.47 -29.16
CA ILE A 338 -18.23 7.56 -28.45
C ILE A 338 -19.04 6.32 -28.03
N GLN A 339 -18.64 5.15 -28.52
CA GLN A 339 -19.22 3.86 -28.16
C GLN A 339 -18.62 3.43 -26.82
N ALA A 340 -19.38 3.61 -25.74
CA ALA A 340 -18.89 3.38 -24.38
C ALA A 340 -18.32 1.96 -24.19
N GLU A 341 -18.94 0.93 -24.79
CA GLU A 341 -18.48 -0.46 -24.63
C GLU A 341 -17.14 -0.76 -25.30
N LYS A 342 -16.76 0.00 -26.33
CA LYS A 342 -15.56 -0.29 -27.13
C LYS A 342 -14.44 0.69 -26.87
N GLN A 343 -14.78 1.93 -26.60
CA GLN A 343 -13.85 3.05 -26.62
C GLN A 343 -13.61 3.63 -25.22
N VAL A 344 -14.34 3.15 -24.23
CA VAL A 344 -14.20 3.52 -22.82
C VAL A 344 -13.93 2.27 -22.02
N VAL A 345 -12.94 2.34 -21.15
CA VAL A 345 -12.60 1.25 -20.26
C VAL A 345 -12.63 1.73 -18.82
N VAL A 346 -12.99 0.83 -17.90
CA VAL A 346 -12.97 1.14 -16.48
C VAL A 346 -11.77 0.47 -15.84
N GLY A 347 -10.91 1.27 -15.22
CA GLY A 347 -9.78 0.79 -14.44
C GLY A 347 -10.24 0.10 -13.15
N ALA A 348 -9.36 -0.72 -12.57
CA ALA A 348 -9.62 -1.42 -11.31
C ALA A 348 -9.94 -0.48 -10.12
N ASP A 349 -9.53 0.79 -10.21
CA ASP A 349 -9.83 1.83 -9.23
C ASP A 349 -11.17 2.55 -9.49
N GLY A 350 -11.96 2.06 -10.45
CA GLY A 350 -13.26 2.63 -10.84
C GLY A 350 -13.14 3.88 -11.73
N ARG A 351 -11.94 4.25 -12.19
CA ARG A 351 -11.77 5.37 -13.13
C ARG A 351 -12.16 4.98 -14.54
N VAL A 352 -12.83 5.91 -15.21
CA VAL A 352 -13.21 5.85 -16.60
C VAL A 352 -12.08 6.43 -17.44
N LEU A 353 -11.56 5.61 -18.35
CA LEU A 353 -10.42 5.91 -19.21
C LEU A 353 -10.83 5.81 -20.68
N LEU A 354 -10.37 6.76 -21.49
CA LEU A 354 -10.51 6.70 -22.94
C LEU A 354 -9.45 5.78 -23.53
N ASP A 355 -9.89 4.78 -24.30
CA ASP A 355 -8.97 3.93 -25.05
C ASP A 355 -8.76 4.47 -26.47
N VAL A 356 -7.78 5.36 -26.62
CA VAL A 356 -7.46 6.07 -27.87
C VAL A 356 -7.23 5.12 -29.05
N SER A 357 -6.85 3.88 -28.79
CA SER A 357 -6.63 2.91 -29.84
C SER A 357 -7.89 2.41 -30.54
N CYS A 358 -9.06 2.59 -29.92
CA CYS A 358 -10.36 2.34 -30.52
C CYS A 358 -10.96 3.56 -31.22
N TYR A 359 -10.25 4.69 -31.30
CA TYR A 359 -10.75 5.90 -31.96
C TYR A 359 -10.11 6.07 -33.33
N ASP A 360 -10.95 6.32 -34.33
CA ASP A 360 -10.51 7.00 -35.54
C ASP A 360 -10.38 8.50 -35.20
N LEU A 361 -9.18 8.94 -34.82
CA LEU A 361 -8.87 10.31 -34.39
C LEU A 361 -8.93 11.33 -35.54
N LYS A 362 -9.99 11.31 -36.35
CA LYS A 362 -10.25 12.33 -37.37
C LYS A 362 -11.02 13.51 -36.79
N GLN A 363 -11.92 13.25 -35.83
CA GLN A 363 -12.74 14.25 -35.13
C GLN A 363 -12.99 13.78 -33.70
N LEU A 364 -13.22 14.73 -32.78
CA LEU A 364 -13.55 14.40 -31.39
C LEU A 364 -15.03 14.03 -31.24
N PRO A 365 -15.38 12.96 -30.51
CA PRO A 365 -16.78 12.64 -30.23
C PRO A 365 -17.41 13.70 -29.31
N ASN A 366 -18.65 14.10 -29.60
CA ASN A 366 -19.40 15.08 -28.81
C ASN A 366 -20.56 14.44 -28.01
N THR A 367 -20.82 13.14 -28.19
CA THR A 367 -21.94 12.43 -27.55
C THR A 367 -21.54 11.02 -27.14
N VAL A 368 -21.85 10.61 -25.91
CA VAL A 368 -21.66 9.22 -25.44
C VAL A 368 -22.89 8.39 -25.80
N SER A 369 -22.69 7.30 -26.53
CA SER A 369 -23.72 6.31 -26.83
C SER A 369 -23.57 5.11 -25.90
N HIS A 370 -24.65 4.77 -25.19
CA HIS A 370 -24.80 3.50 -24.51
C HIS A 370 -25.60 2.55 -25.41
N ASP A 371 -25.29 1.25 -25.39
CA ASP A 371 -25.96 0.25 -26.25
C ASP A 371 -27.48 0.14 -26.05
N GLU A 372 -28.01 0.76 -24.99
CA GLU A 372 -29.46 0.84 -24.70
C GLU A 372 -30.16 2.07 -25.34
N GLY A 373 -29.54 2.74 -26.33
CA GLY A 373 -30.16 3.87 -27.03
C GLY A 373 -30.32 5.14 -26.19
N SER A 374 -29.63 5.21 -25.06
CA SER A 374 -29.51 6.43 -24.24
C SER A 374 -28.26 7.20 -24.62
N PHE A 375 -28.39 8.53 -24.71
CA PHE A 375 -27.34 9.42 -25.19
C PHE A 375 -27.07 10.52 -24.18
N THR A 376 -25.79 10.82 -23.93
CA THR A 376 -25.37 11.95 -23.10
C THR A 376 -24.58 12.94 -23.96
N LYS A 377 -25.12 14.13 -24.23
CA LYS A 377 -24.43 15.20 -24.98
C LYS A 377 -23.41 15.90 -24.07
N LEU A 378 -22.13 15.80 -24.41
CA LEU A 378 -21.01 16.23 -23.55
C LEU A 378 -20.92 17.76 -23.41
N GLU A 379 -21.31 18.49 -24.44
CA GLU A 379 -21.15 19.95 -24.53
C GLU A 379 -22.13 20.74 -23.62
N LYS A 380 -23.32 20.19 -23.35
CA LYS A 380 -24.26 20.81 -22.39
C LYS A 380 -23.74 20.72 -20.95
N LEU A 381 -22.90 19.73 -20.65
CA LEU A 381 -22.33 19.51 -19.32
C LEU A 381 -21.09 20.37 -19.06
N SER A 382 -20.33 20.77 -20.09
CA SER A 382 -19.21 21.72 -19.93
C SER A 382 -19.70 23.10 -19.48
N LYS A 383 -20.84 23.57 -20.02
CA LYS A 383 -21.52 24.81 -19.58
C LYS A 383 -21.99 24.74 -18.13
N VAL A 384 -22.45 23.57 -17.68
CA VAL A 384 -22.85 23.33 -16.27
C VAL A 384 -21.62 23.22 -15.35
N HIS A 385 -20.52 22.60 -15.80
CA HIS A 385 -19.29 22.51 -15.02
C HIS A 385 -18.69 23.89 -14.72
N ASN A 386 -18.66 24.79 -15.72
CA ASN A 386 -18.22 26.17 -15.55
C ASN A 386 -19.12 26.99 -14.60
N SER A 387 -20.37 26.57 -14.43
CA SER A 387 -21.34 27.20 -13.51
C SER A 387 -21.18 26.67 -12.07
N LEU A 388 -20.76 25.42 -11.90
CA LEU A 388 -20.54 24.77 -10.60
C LEU A 388 -19.14 25.04 -10.02
N SER A 389 -18.15 25.34 -10.85
CA SER A 389 -16.79 25.70 -10.39
C SER A 389 -16.70 27.04 -9.66
N VAL A 390 -17.79 27.80 -9.58
CA VAL A 390 -17.86 29.08 -8.84
C VAL A 390 -18.15 28.87 -7.34
N ILE A 391 -18.53 27.66 -6.91
CA ILE A 391 -18.97 27.40 -5.53
C ILE A 391 -17.85 26.85 -4.63
N ASP A 392 -16.70 26.42 -5.18
CA ASP A 392 -15.62 25.83 -4.38
C ASP A 392 -14.38 26.74 -4.26
N HIS A 393 -14.31 27.49 -3.15
CA HIS A 393 -13.05 27.97 -2.60
C HIS A 393 -13.18 28.31 -1.10
N PRO A 394 -12.10 28.32 -0.27
CA PRO A 394 -10.74 27.82 -0.51
C PRO A 394 -10.18 26.99 0.69
N MET A 395 -9.40 25.92 0.44
CA MET A 395 -8.30 25.54 1.33
C MET A 395 -7.40 24.49 0.66
N TYR A 396 -6.31 25.00 0.09
CA TYR A 396 -4.93 24.51 0.14
C TYR A 396 -4.23 24.70 -1.20
N ASN A 397 -3.20 25.53 -1.12
CA ASN A 397 -2.39 26.05 -2.19
C ASN A 397 -0.96 25.48 -1.98
N VAL A 398 -0.19 25.40 -3.07
CA VAL A 398 1.29 25.20 -3.12
C VAL A 398 1.74 23.73 -2.92
N TYR A 399 2.41 23.08 -3.88
CA TYR A 399 3.75 23.42 -4.38
C TYR A 399 3.95 23.40 -5.91
N ARG A 400 4.74 24.39 -6.32
CA ARG A 400 5.43 24.61 -7.59
C ARG A 400 6.92 24.37 -7.33
N ILE A 401 7.57 23.47 -8.08
CA ILE A 401 9.02 23.38 -8.34
C ILE A 401 9.11 22.54 -9.63
N LEU A 402 9.70 22.92 -10.77
CA LEU A 402 10.47 24.07 -11.25
C LEU A 402 10.08 24.29 -12.72
#